data_AF-A0A1G0S8C7-F1
#
_entry.id   AF-A0A1G0S8C7-F1
#
_cell.length_a   1.000
_cell.length_b   1.000
_cell.length_c   1.000
_cell.angle_alpha   90.00
_cell.angle_beta   90.00
_cell.angle_gamma   90.00
#
_symmetry.space_group_name_H-M   'P 1'
#
loop_
_entity.id
_entity.type
_entity.pdbx_description
1 polymer ?
#
loop_
_entity_poly.entity_id
_entity_poly.type
_entity_poly.pdbx_seq_one_letter_code
_entity_poly.pdbx_strand_id
1 'polypeptide(L)'
;MFENSAKFMGWKIGNNGFEMMLSSELPQIILNSAAPKVKEILIQRKIDILQIKHWALHPGGRAILDSLQNGLELSDEQMKPSRKILRYFGNLSSVSILFVLKNIIDNESLQKDDYCCAIAFGPGLTMELVLFKVV
;
A
#
# COMPACT_ATOMS: atom_id res chain seq x y z
N MET A 1 3.06 -10.56 -8.48
CA MET A 1 4.51 -10.65 -8.17
C MET A 1 5.28 -9.97 -9.29
N PHE A 2 6.30 -9.17 -8.98
CA PHE A 2 7.15 -8.54 -10.00
C PHE A 2 8.26 -9.51 -10.44
N GLU A 3 8.68 -9.48 -11.70
CA GLU A 3 9.73 -10.38 -12.19
C GLU A 3 11.08 -10.09 -11.52
N ASN A 4 11.88 -11.14 -11.27
CA ASN A 4 13.24 -11.05 -10.72
C ASN A 4 13.37 -10.22 -9.43
N SER A 5 12.31 -10.21 -8.60
CA SER A 5 12.20 -9.27 -7.49
C SER A 5 12.46 -9.88 -6.10
N ALA A 6 12.82 -11.16 -6.03
CA ALA A 6 12.94 -11.92 -4.77
C ALA A 6 14.00 -11.35 -3.81
N LYS A 7 15.02 -10.69 -4.38
CA LYS A 7 16.10 -10.04 -3.65
C LYS A 7 15.70 -8.74 -2.94
N PHE A 8 14.55 -8.15 -3.28
CA PHE A 8 14.19 -6.82 -2.78
C PHE A 8 13.47 -6.85 -1.42
N MET A 9 12.77 -7.94 -1.11
CA MET A 9 12.12 -8.13 0.17
C MET A 9 11.99 -9.62 0.48
N GLY A 10 12.42 -10.03 1.67
CA GLY A 10 12.37 -11.43 2.06
C GLY A 10 12.77 -11.67 3.51
N TRP A 11 12.73 -12.95 3.88
CA TRP A 11 13.17 -13.43 5.18
C TRP A 11 14.16 -14.56 4.97
N LYS A 12 15.27 -14.49 5.69
CA LYS A 12 16.19 -15.61 5.85
C LYS A 12 15.99 -16.20 7.23
N ILE A 13 15.68 -17.49 7.28
CA ILE A 13 15.45 -18.21 8.53
C ILE A 13 16.80 -18.79 8.97
N GLY A 14 17.28 -18.34 10.13
CA GLY A 14 18.53 -18.80 10.71
C GLY A 14 18.34 -19.41 12.10
N ASN A 15 19.42 -19.91 12.67
CA ASN A 15 19.41 -20.56 14.00
C ASN A 15 19.05 -19.59 15.15
N ASN A 16 19.13 -18.27 14.90
CA ASN A 16 18.83 -17.22 15.88
C ASN A 16 17.54 -16.45 15.57
N GLY A 17 16.70 -16.97 14.65
CA GLY A 17 15.42 -16.37 14.29
C GLY A 17 15.34 -15.91 12.83
N PHE A 18 14.48 -14.91 12.59
CA PHE A 18 14.18 -14.40 11.26
C PHE A 18 15.03 -13.16 10.93
N GLU A 19 15.90 -13.26 9.93
CA GLU A 19 16.68 -12.16 9.38
C GLU A 19 15.88 -11.50 8.24
N MET A 20 15.47 -10.24 8.42
CA MET A 20 14.74 -9.49 7.40
C MET A 20 15.71 -8.99 6.32
N MET A 21 15.34 -9.19 5.06
CA MET A 21 15.99 -8.58 3.90
C MET A 21 15.08 -7.50 3.31
N LEU A 22 15.61 -6.28 3.18
CA LEU A 22 14.90 -5.17 2.56
C LEU A 22 15.87 -4.32 1.74
N SER A 23 15.65 -4.27 0.43
CA SER A 23 16.50 -3.48 -0.48
C SER A 23 16.11 -2.00 -0.46
N SER A 24 17.12 -1.13 -0.53
CA SER A 24 16.95 0.31 -0.73
C SER A 24 16.38 0.68 -2.11
N GLU A 25 16.32 -0.27 -3.06
CA GLU A 25 15.72 -0.07 -4.39
C GLU A 25 14.19 -0.12 -4.37
N LEU A 26 13.58 -0.63 -3.29
CA LEU A 26 12.13 -0.84 -3.18
C LEU A 26 11.30 0.43 -3.51
N PRO A 27 11.62 1.64 -3.00
CA PRO A 27 10.88 2.85 -3.34
C PRO A 27 10.86 3.15 -4.84
N GLN A 28 11.94 2.87 -5.56
CA GLN A 28 12.03 3.10 -6.99
C GLN A 28 11.18 2.09 -7.78
N ILE A 29 11.15 0.83 -7.34
CA ILE A 29 10.30 -0.21 -7.94
C ILE A 29 8.82 0.15 -7.78
N ILE A 30 8.45 0.68 -6.61
CA ILE A 30 7.08 1.14 -6.37
C ILE A 30 6.70 2.24 -7.35
N LEU A 31 7.56 3.24 -7.53
CA LEU A 31 7.31 4.36 -8.43
C LEU A 31 7.24 3.92 -9.91
N ASN A 32 8.18 3.08 -10.35
CA ASN A 32 8.34 2.73 -11.77
C ASN A 32 7.47 1.56 -12.22
N SER A 33 6.99 0.73 -11.29
CA SER A 33 6.30 -0.52 -11.64
C SER A 33 4.98 -0.69 -10.90
N ALA A 34 4.96 -0.53 -9.58
CA ALA A 34 3.75 -0.78 -8.80
C ALA A 34 2.66 0.25 -9.08
N ALA A 35 2.97 1.54 -8.97
CA ALA A 35 1.97 2.60 -9.20
C ALA A 35 1.40 2.59 -10.63
N PRO A 36 2.20 2.44 -11.71
CA PRO A 36 1.67 2.21 -13.05
C PRO A 36 0.75 0.98 -13.14
N LYS A 37 1.11 -0.13 -12.46
CA LYS A 37 0.29 -1.35 -12.47
C LYS A 37 -1.06 -1.16 -11.77
N VAL A 38 -1.10 -0.37 -10.70
CA VAL A 38 -2.37 0.03 -10.05
C VAL A 38 -3.24 0.81 -11.02
N LYS A 39 -2.69 1.82 -11.72
CA LYS A 39 -3.42 2.60 -12.72
C LYS A 39 -3.97 1.70 -13.84
N GLU A 40 -3.17 0.74 -14.33
CA GLU A 40 -3.59 -0.25 -15.32
C GLU A 40 -4.76 -1.12 -14.83
N ILE A 41 -4.70 -1.63 -13.59
CA ILE A 41 -5.77 -2.45 -13.00
C ILE A 41 -7.08 -1.64 -12.90
N LEU A 42 -7.01 -0.37 -12.48
CA LEU A 42 -8.19 0.49 -12.39
C LEU A 42 -8.82 0.75 -13.77
N ILE A 43 -7.99 1.03 -14.79
CA ILE A 43 -8.43 1.18 -16.18
C ILE A 43 -9.14 -0.09 -16.69
N GLN A 44 -8.58 -1.27 -16.43
CA GLN A 44 -9.19 -2.56 -16.79
C GLN A 44 -10.55 -2.77 -16.12
N ARG A 45 -10.73 -2.24 -14.90
CA ARG A 45 -12.00 -2.26 -14.17
C ARG A 45 -12.94 -1.11 -14.55
N LYS A 46 -12.54 -0.24 -15.48
CA LYS A 46 -13.28 0.96 -15.90
C LYS A 46 -13.58 1.92 -14.75
N ILE A 47 -12.64 2.03 -13.82
CA ILE A 47 -12.71 2.92 -12.66
C ILE A 47 -11.64 3.97 -12.81
N ASP A 48 -12.05 5.23 -12.79
CA ASP A 48 -11.12 6.35 -12.79
C ASP A 48 -10.46 6.43 -11.39
N ILE A 49 -9.16 6.66 -11.35
CA ILE A 49 -8.43 6.85 -10.09
C ILE A 49 -9.03 7.98 -9.23
N LEU A 50 -9.63 9.00 -9.87
CA LEU A 50 -10.32 10.11 -9.20
C LEU A 50 -11.62 9.70 -8.49
N GLN A 51 -12.16 8.52 -8.84
CA GLN A 51 -13.31 7.92 -8.15
C GLN A 51 -12.90 7.20 -6.86
N ILE A 52 -11.61 6.90 -6.67
CA ILE A 52 -11.10 6.31 -5.43
C ILE A 52 -10.98 7.41 -4.37
N LYS A 53 -11.98 7.50 -3.50
CA LYS A 53 -12.00 8.47 -2.40
C LYS A 53 -11.09 8.07 -1.25
N HIS A 54 -10.98 6.76 -0.99
CA HIS A 54 -10.27 6.24 0.18
C HIS A 54 -9.11 5.34 -0.22
N TRP A 55 -7.91 5.61 0.32
CA TRP A 55 -6.71 4.82 0.05
C TRP A 55 -6.15 4.20 1.32
N ALA A 56 -6.27 2.88 1.43
CA ALA A 56 -5.65 2.11 2.49
C ALA A 56 -4.28 1.60 2.02
N LEU A 57 -3.21 2.33 2.34
CA LEU A 57 -1.86 1.97 1.91
C LEU A 57 -1.11 1.35 3.09
N HIS A 58 -0.62 0.12 2.92
CA HIS A 58 0.15 -0.55 3.96
C HIS A 58 1.38 0.30 4.36
N PRO A 59 1.48 0.72 5.64
CA PRO A 59 2.55 1.60 6.10
C PRO A 59 3.84 0.82 6.38
N GLY A 60 4.44 0.22 5.34
CA GLY A 60 5.68 -0.54 5.47
C GLY A 60 6.89 0.31 5.86
N GLY A 61 6.83 1.61 5.57
CA GLY A 61 7.83 2.62 5.88
C GLY A 61 7.55 3.93 5.16
N ARG A 62 8.19 5.02 5.60
CA ARG A 62 7.96 6.37 5.03
C ARG A 62 8.21 6.42 3.52
N ALA A 63 9.35 5.89 3.07
CA ALA A 63 9.73 5.92 1.66
C ALA A 63 8.75 5.14 0.75
N ILE A 64 8.13 4.08 1.27
CA ILE A 64 7.10 3.32 0.54
C ILE A 64 5.84 4.17 0.34
N LEU A 65 5.38 4.86 1.40
CA LEU A 65 4.23 5.77 1.31
C LEU A 65 4.52 6.96 0.40
N ASP A 66 5.72 7.54 0.47
CA ASP A 66 6.13 8.67 -0.37
C ASP A 66 6.16 8.25 -1.86
N SER A 67 6.71 7.06 -2.18
CA SER A 67 6.70 6.53 -3.55
C SER A 67 5.30 6.24 -4.08
N LEU A 68 4.41 5.68 -3.25
CA LEU A 68 3.01 5.45 -3.64
C LEU A 68 2.28 6.78 -3.87
N GLN A 69 2.44 7.75 -2.97
CA GLN A 69 1.83 9.07 -3.09
C GLN A 69 2.23 9.73 -4.41
N ASN A 70 3.54 9.74 -4.71
CA ASN A 70 4.06 10.35 -5.93
C ASN A 70 3.61 9.59 -7.19
N GLY A 71 3.70 8.26 -7.19
CA GLY A 71 3.36 7.45 -8.36
C GLY A 71 1.86 7.43 -8.70
N LEU A 72 1.01 7.53 -7.67
CA LEU A 72 -0.45 7.56 -7.81
C LEU A 72 -1.03 8.98 -7.79
N GLU A 73 -0.18 9.99 -7.59
CA GLU A 73 -0.56 11.42 -7.53
C GLU A 73 -1.61 11.71 -6.45
N LEU A 74 -1.42 11.09 -5.28
CA LEU A 74 -2.37 11.21 -4.17
C LEU A 74 -2.16 12.51 -3.39
N SER A 75 -3.27 13.12 -2.98
CA SER A 75 -3.24 14.28 -2.09
C SER A 75 -2.80 13.89 -0.68
N ASP A 76 -2.31 14.86 0.10
CA ASP A 76 -1.95 14.65 1.50
C ASP A 76 -3.13 14.14 2.34
N GLU A 77 -4.35 14.59 2.02
CA GLU A 77 -5.58 14.12 2.65
C GLU A 77 -5.79 12.61 2.46
N GLN A 78 -5.64 12.11 1.23
CA GLN A 78 -5.76 10.68 0.94
C GLN A 78 -4.67 9.85 1.63
N MET A 79 -3.53 10.45 1.95
CA MET A 79 -2.42 9.79 2.66
C MET A 79 -2.59 9.79 4.18
N LYS A 80 -3.48 10.62 4.74
CA LYS A 80 -3.61 10.82 6.20
C LYS A 80 -3.80 9.52 6.96
N PRO A 81 -4.70 8.59 6.58
CA PRO A 81 -4.92 7.38 7.36
C PRO A 81 -3.65 6.52 7.46
N SER A 82 -3.01 6.29 6.31
CA SER A 82 -1.79 5.46 6.21
C SER A 82 -0.62 6.10 6.97
N ARG A 83 -0.41 7.41 6.83
CA ARG A 83 0.64 8.15 7.56
C ARG A 83 0.37 8.21 9.07
N LYS A 84 -0.90 8.32 9.48
CA LYS A 84 -1.30 8.30 10.89
C LYS A 84 -0.95 6.96 11.53
N ILE A 85 -1.30 5.84 10.89
CA ILE A 85 -0.95 4.52 11.41
C ILE A 85 0.56 4.33 11.50
N LEU A 86 1.31 4.71 10.45
CA LEU A 86 2.78 4.66 10.50
C LEU A 86 3.35 5.46 11.68
N ARG A 87 2.84 6.68 11.91
CA ARG A 87 3.32 7.58 12.96
C ARG A 87 3.08 7.02 14.37
N TYR A 88 1.91 6.44 14.62
CA TYR A 88 1.52 6.02 15.97
C TYR A 88 1.88 4.57 16.29
N PHE A 89 1.94 3.70 15.29
CA PHE A 89 2.11 2.25 15.49
C PHE A 89 3.32 1.65 14.76
N GLY A 90 3.94 2.38 13.83
CA GLY A 90 5.00 1.85 12.98
C GLY A 90 4.49 0.80 11.99
N ASN A 91 5.42 -0.03 11.50
CA ASN A 91 5.10 -1.19 10.67
C ASN A 91 4.88 -2.41 11.56
N LEU A 92 3.61 -2.79 11.73
CA LEU A 92 3.18 -3.98 12.48
C LEU A 92 3.11 -5.24 11.60
N SER A 93 3.82 -5.27 10.46
CA SER A 93 3.68 -6.31 9.45
C SER A 93 2.24 -6.38 8.91
N SER A 94 1.73 -7.57 8.60
CA SER A 94 0.46 -7.80 7.90
C SER A 94 -0.74 -7.08 8.50
N VAL A 95 -0.82 -6.91 9.82
CA VAL A 95 -1.98 -6.28 10.48
C VAL A 95 -2.06 -4.77 10.26
N SER A 96 -0.97 -4.13 9.81
CA SER A 96 -0.95 -2.67 9.61
C SER A 96 -2.01 -2.18 8.63
N ILE A 97 -2.32 -2.99 7.59
CA ILE A 97 -3.36 -2.62 6.62
C ILE A 97 -4.75 -2.59 7.25
N LEU A 98 -5.01 -3.49 8.22
CA LEU A 98 -6.29 -3.55 8.93
C LEU A 98 -6.45 -2.35 9.86
N PHE A 99 -5.35 -1.85 10.45
CA PHE A 99 -5.36 -0.62 11.23
C PHE A 99 -5.67 0.60 10.37
N VAL A 100 -5.14 0.65 9.14
CA VAL A 100 -5.45 1.72 8.18
C VAL A 100 -6.93 1.66 7.77
N LEU A 101 -7.43 0.49 7.40
CA LEU A 101 -8.84 0.29 7.05
C LEU A 101 -9.77 0.67 8.20
N LYS A 102 -9.45 0.25 9.44
CA LYS A 102 -10.21 0.64 10.62
C LYS A 102 -10.19 2.15 10.83
N ASN A 103 -9.04 2.80 10.67
CA ASN A 103 -8.96 4.25 10.82
C ASN A 103 -9.82 4.97 9.76
N ILE A 104 -9.85 4.49 8.52
CA ILE A 104 -10.74 5.01 7.47
C ILE A 104 -12.21 4.85 7.90
N ILE A 105 -12.62 3.64 8.29
CA ILE A 105 -14.00 3.36 8.72
C ILE A 105 -14.44 4.24 9.89
N ASP A 106 -13.56 4.44 10.87
CA ASP A 106 -13.89 5.15 12.11
C ASP A 106 -13.83 6.69 11.98
N ASN A 107 -13.06 7.23 11.02
CA ASN A 107 -12.71 8.67 11.02
C ASN A 107 -12.96 9.38 9.68
N GLU A 108 -13.08 8.66 8.58
CA GLU A 108 -13.38 9.27 7.27
C GLU A 108 -14.89 9.28 7.03
N SER A 109 -15.36 10.28 6.27
CA SER A 109 -16.78 10.41 5.93
C SER A 109 -17.16 9.50 4.76
N LEU A 110 -17.16 8.18 5.00
CA LEU A 110 -17.56 7.18 4.00
C LEU A 110 -18.99 7.43 3.50
N GLN A 111 -19.15 7.62 2.19
CA GLN A 111 -20.46 7.72 1.55
C GLN A 111 -20.80 6.41 0.84
N LYS A 112 -22.11 6.13 0.71
CA LYS A 112 -22.58 5.01 -0.11
C LYS A 112 -22.00 5.13 -1.53
N ASP A 113 -21.61 3.99 -2.09
CA ASP A 113 -20.99 3.86 -3.41
C ASP A 113 -19.56 4.42 -3.54
N ASP A 114 -18.95 4.95 -2.47
CA ASP A 114 -17.54 5.32 -2.47
C ASP A 114 -16.65 4.10 -2.76
N TYR A 115 -15.59 4.32 -3.56
CA TYR A 115 -14.54 3.33 -3.74
C TYR A 115 -13.41 3.52 -2.73
N CYS A 116 -12.94 2.39 -2.18
CA CYS A 116 -11.73 2.30 -1.39
C CYS A 116 -10.73 1.33 -2.03
N CYS A 117 -9.49 1.75 -2.21
CA CYS A 117 -8.42 0.90 -2.73
C CYS A 117 -7.41 0.60 -1.61
N ALA A 118 -7.20 -0.69 -1.33
CA ALA A 118 -6.19 -1.16 -0.39
C ALA A 118 -5.00 -1.76 -1.14
N ILE A 119 -3.78 -1.36 -0.76
CA ILE A 119 -2.54 -1.84 -1.36
C ILE A 119 -1.56 -2.26 -0.27
N ALA A 120 -0.96 -3.44 -0.42
CA ALA A 120 0.10 -3.93 0.44
C ALA A 120 1.27 -4.53 -0.36
N PHE A 121 2.45 -4.53 0.26
CA PHE A 121 3.65 -5.15 -0.30
C PHE A 121 4.19 -6.23 0.62
N GLY A 122 4.67 -7.32 0.04
CA GLY A 122 5.30 -8.42 0.76
C GLY A 122 6.46 -9.04 -0.02
N PRO A 123 7.11 -10.07 0.56
CA PRO A 123 8.20 -10.78 -0.09
C PRO A 123 7.86 -11.24 -1.50
N GLY A 124 8.84 -11.15 -2.41
CA GLY A 124 8.62 -11.53 -3.80
C GLY A 124 9.37 -10.68 -4.79
N LEU A 125 9.37 -9.34 -4.76
CA LEU A 125 8.38 -8.40 -4.24
C LEU A 125 6.98 -8.70 -4.82
N THR A 126 5.98 -8.74 -3.95
CA THR A 126 4.58 -8.93 -4.34
C THR A 126 3.76 -7.71 -3.92
N MET A 127 2.94 -7.20 -4.83
CA MET A 127 1.91 -6.20 -4.54
C MET A 127 0.56 -6.90 -4.51
N GLU A 128 -0.17 -6.73 -3.42
CA GLU A 128 -1.58 -7.12 -3.28
C GLU A 128 -2.44 -5.86 -3.40
N LEU A 129 -3.54 -5.96 -4.16
CA LEU A 129 -4.49 -4.87 -4.33
C LEU A 129 -5.92 -5.40 -4.16
N VAL A 130 -6.71 -4.70 -3.36
CA VAL A 130 -8.15 -4.95 -3.21
C VAL A 130 -8.91 -3.67 -3.43
N LEU A 131 -9.98 -3.75 -4.22
CA LEU A 131 -10.91 -2.66 -4.43
C LEU A 131 -12.23 -2.98 -3.71
N PHE A 132 -12.66 -2.08 -2.84
CA PHE A 132 -13.93 -2.14 -2.12
C PHE A 132 -14.87 -1.05 -2.63
N LYS A 133 -16.17 -1.31 -2.49
CA LYS A 133 -17.22 -0.31 -2.65
C LYS A 133 -18.04 -0.27 -1.37
N VAL A 134 -18.26 0.92 -0.82
CA VAL A 134 -19.10 1.12 0.36
C VAL A 134 -20.56 0.83 -0.03
N VAL A 135 -21.24 0.01 0.76
CA VAL A 135 -22.63 -0.45 0.53
C VAL A 135 -23.63 0.24 1.44
#